data_AF-A0A0K1PBI0-F1
#
_entry.id   AF-A0A0K1PBI0-F1
#
_cell.length_a   1.000
_cell.length_b   1.000
_cell.length_c   1.000
_cell.angle_alpha   90.00
_cell.angle_beta   90.00
_cell.angle_gamma   90.00
#
_symmetry.space_group_name_H-M   'P 1'
#
loop_
_entity.id
_entity.type
_entity.pdbx_description
1 polymer ?
#
loop_
_entity_poly.entity_id
_entity_poly.type
_entity_poly.pdbx_seq_one_letter_code
_entity_poly.pdbx_strand_id
1 'polypeptide(L)'
;MRNGGMAWGLAGKQDPFDVRVDADAVDLVLDQTVPTAETTLRYTLGAYTWNLSGGIETFQVMGAKYYSSPDAYEWELGSTFEFPLEGGTLRLSAYDADGGWASINATAQLGGVTEIHFPETAPLRRISPAKDATGLSTTPTFSWTAVPGAKAYWLNVGRDGGSTFSFGLPPSTTSFQMPAYEPIEVGLGKDHKYYWTIQAYVDSSMDVDGTTDGTGLRYWRLVYGGGTVHYSSTGWFETAP
;
A
#
# COMPACT_ATOMS: atom_id res chain seq x y z
N MET A 1 -9.68 -11.08 -32.14
CA MET A 1 -10.16 -11.49 -30.80
C MET A 1 -8.98 -12.18 -30.14
N ARG A 2 -8.29 -11.46 -29.24
CA ARG A 2 -7.01 -11.83 -28.64
C ARG A 2 -7.31 -12.54 -27.30
N ASN A 3 -7.00 -13.83 -27.23
CA ASN A 3 -6.78 -14.54 -25.97
C ASN A 3 -5.28 -14.89 -25.96
N GLY A 4 -4.50 -14.12 -25.22
CA GLY A 4 -3.09 -14.39 -24.97
C GLY A 4 -2.85 -14.27 -23.48
N GLY A 5 -3.22 -15.32 -22.75
CA GLY A 5 -2.75 -15.52 -21.39
C GLY A 5 -1.44 -16.32 -21.44
N MET A 6 -0.54 -16.06 -20.49
CA MET A 6 0.58 -16.96 -20.27
C MET A 6 0.00 -18.31 -19.83
N ALA A 7 0.29 -19.37 -20.58
CA ALA A 7 -0.08 -20.73 -20.23
C ALA A 7 1.20 -21.48 -19.86
N TRP A 8 1.50 -21.55 -18.57
CA TRP A 8 2.39 -22.55 -18.02
C TRP A 8 1.73 -23.91 -18.25
N GLY A 9 2.27 -24.66 -19.21
CA GLY A 9 1.74 -25.96 -19.61
C GLY A 9 1.88 -27.01 -18.51
N LEU A 10 0.94 -27.03 -17.56
CA LEU A 10 0.64 -28.18 -16.71
C LEU A 10 -0.85 -28.49 -16.84
N ALA A 11 -1.17 -29.58 -17.52
CA ALA A 11 -2.53 -30.02 -17.74
C ALA A 11 -3.24 -30.26 -16.40
N GLY A 12 -4.25 -29.43 -16.09
CA GLY A 12 -5.27 -29.73 -15.08
C GLY A 12 -5.20 -28.98 -13.73
N LYS A 13 -4.35 -27.95 -13.56
CA LYS A 13 -4.39 -27.06 -12.37
C LYS A 13 -4.43 -25.60 -12.82
N GLN A 14 -5.09 -24.71 -12.06
CA GLN A 14 -5.11 -23.27 -12.33
C GLN A 14 -3.69 -22.73 -12.38
N ASP A 15 -3.36 -22.04 -13.47
CA ASP A 15 -2.09 -21.33 -13.65
C ASP A 15 -2.17 -19.97 -12.92
N PRO A 16 -1.39 -19.76 -11.84
CA PRO A 16 -1.46 -18.54 -11.05
C PRO A 16 -0.70 -17.36 -11.67
N PHE A 17 -0.03 -17.54 -12.81
CA PHE A 17 0.87 -16.56 -13.42
C PHE A 17 0.34 -15.92 -14.71
N ASP A 18 -0.95 -15.56 -14.79
CA ASP A 18 -1.45 -14.75 -15.92
C ASP A 18 -0.90 -13.30 -15.79
N VAL A 19 0.36 -13.11 -16.18
CA VAL A 19 1.00 -11.79 -16.22
C VAL A 19 0.43 -11.03 -17.41
N ARG A 20 -0.60 -10.22 -17.18
CA ARG A 20 -1.06 -9.24 -18.17
C ARG A 20 -0.10 -8.05 -18.18
N VAL A 21 0.80 -8.04 -19.17
CA VAL A 21 1.64 -6.88 -19.47
C VAL A 21 0.87 -5.97 -20.44
N ASP A 22 0.70 -4.70 -20.07
CA ASP A 22 -0.09 -3.71 -20.82
C ASP A 22 0.37 -3.57 -22.28
N ALA A 23 -0.61 -3.68 -23.18
CA ALA A 23 -0.70 -3.36 -24.61
C ALA A 23 0.43 -3.65 -25.64
N ASP A 24 1.70 -3.81 -25.26
CA ASP A 24 2.84 -4.04 -26.18
C ASP A 24 3.76 -5.19 -25.71
N ALA A 25 3.17 -6.24 -25.14
CA ALA A 25 3.91 -7.37 -24.59
C ALA A 25 4.71 -8.13 -25.66
N VAL A 26 6.03 -8.13 -25.52
CA VAL A 26 6.91 -9.19 -26.03
C VAL A 26 6.67 -10.41 -25.16
N ASP A 27 6.11 -11.47 -25.74
CA ASP A 27 5.99 -12.76 -25.06
C ASP A 27 7.38 -13.21 -24.58
N LEU A 28 7.58 -13.28 -23.27
CA LEU A 28 8.82 -13.80 -22.70
C LEU A 28 8.76 -15.33 -22.77
N VAL A 29 9.10 -15.88 -23.94
CA VAL A 29 9.25 -17.34 -24.09
C VAL A 29 10.56 -17.74 -23.41
N LEU A 30 10.46 -18.29 -22.20
CA LEU A 30 11.60 -18.95 -21.57
C LEU A 30 11.86 -20.27 -22.29
N ASP A 31 13.08 -20.46 -22.76
CA ASP A 31 13.56 -21.70 -23.39
C ASP A 31 13.91 -22.79 -22.38
N GLN A 32 13.68 -22.53 -21.09
CA GLN A 32 14.03 -23.40 -19.96
C GLN A 32 12.88 -23.49 -18.95
N THR A 33 12.73 -24.68 -18.36
CA THR A 33 11.83 -24.90 -17.22
C THR A 33 12.31 -24.14 -15.99
N VAL A 34 11.42 -23.33 -15.40
CA VAL A 34 11.67 -22.63 -14.14
C VAL A 34 11.41 -23.59 -12.97
N PRO A 35 12.37 -23.82 -12.07
CA PRO A 35 12.14 -24.62 -10.87
C PRO A 35 11.16 -23.95 -9.91
N THR A 36 10.17 -24.70 -9.42
CA THR A 36 9.14 -24.21 -8.50
C THR A 36 9.06 -25.06 -7.23
N ALA A 37 8.43 -24.52 -6.20
CA ALA A 37 7.95 -25.29 -5.06
C ALA A 37 6.50 -24.96 -4.72
N GLU A 38 5.78 -25.98 -4.31
CA GLU A 38 4.42 -25.87 -3.80
C GLU A 38 4.42 -25.02 -2.52
N THR A 39 3.76 -23.87 -2.57
CA THR A 39 3.71 -22.88 -1.50
C THR A 39 2.25 -22.66 -1.11
N THR A 40 1.96 -22.65 0.19
CA THR A 40 0.61 -22.44 0.72
C THR A 40 0.51 -21.07 1.38
N LEU A 41 -0.55 -20.31 1.08
CA LEU A 41 -0.85 -19.05 1.75
C LEU A 41 -1.94 -19.26 2.81
N ARG A 42 -1.67 -18.83 4.05
CA ARG A 42 -2.66 -18.74 5.13
C ARG A 42 -2.76 -17.32 5.65
N TYR A 43 -3.95 -16.91 6.03
CA TYR A 43 -4.15 -15.57 6.58
C TYR A 43 -5.23 -15.49 7.65
N THR A 44 -5.14 -14.46 8.49
CA THR A 44 -6.19 -14.06 9.45
C THR A 44 -6.54 -12.60 9.23
N LEU A 45 -7.85 -12.27 9.18
CA LEU A 45 -8.33 -10.94 8.76
C LEU A 45 -8.51 -9.92 9.90
N GLY A 46 -8.73 -10.36 11.14
CA GLY A 46 -8.95 -9.45 12.27
C GLY A 46 -10.02 -8.39 11.96
N ALA A 47 -9.65 -7.10 12.09
CA ALA A 47 -10.53 -5.97 11.75
C ALA A 47 -10.73 -5.71 10.25
N TYR A 48 -9.90 -6.29 9.37
CA TYR A 48 -9.83 -5.99 7.94
C TYR A 48 -10.52 -7.09 7.12
N THR A 49 -11.85 -7.08 7.12
CA THR A 49 -12.69 -8.16 6.57
C THR A 49 -13.32 -7.86 5.22
N TRP A 50 -13.14 -6.65 4.69
CA TRP A 50 -13.78 -6.20 3.45
C TRP A 50 -12.79 -6.11 2.28
N ASN A 51 -13.27 -6.40 1.07
CA ASN A 51 -12.53 -6.27 -0.19
C ASN A 51 -11.10 -6.86 -0.10
N LEU A 52 -11.00 -8.10 0.39
CA LEU A 52 -9.73 -8.81 0.42
C LEU A 52 -9.23 -9.00 -1.01
N SER A 53 -8.03 -8.52 -1.28
CA SER A 53 -7.34 -8.69 -2.55
C SER A 53 -5.87 -8.99 -2.30
N GLY A 54 -5.21 -9.58 -3.28
CA GLY A 54 -3.77 -9.75 -3.21
C GLY A 54 -3.26 -10.86 -4.12
N GLY A 55 -1.99 -11.19 -3.95
CA GLY A 55 -1.35 -12.22 -4.74
C GLY A 55 0.15 -12.11 -4.70
N ILE A 56 0.78 -12.60 -5.75
CA ILE A 56 2.21 -12.40 -5.93
C ILE A 56 2.42 -10.90 -6.14
N GLU A 57 3.37 -10.31 -5.42
CA GLU A 57 3.82 -8.93 -5.61
C GLU A 57 5.11 -8.92 -6.40
N THR A 58 6.04 -9.81 -6.02
CA THR A 58 7.30 -10.00 -6.74
C THR A 58 7.68 -11.46 -6.81
N PHE A 59 8.39 -11.84 -7.85
CA PHE A 59 9.02 -13.15 -7.97
C PHE A 59 10.34 -13.04 -8.73
N GLN A 60 11.26 -13.96 -8.47
CA GLN A 60 12.56 -14.03 -9.13
C GLN A 60 12.64 -15.25 -10.04
N VAL A 61 13.17 -15.05 -11.25
CA VAL A 61 13.44 -16.11 -12.23
C VAL A 61 14.74 -15.77 -12.94
N MET A 62 15.68 -16.71 -12.97
CA MET A 62 16.97 -16.59 -13.65
C MET A 62 17.77 -15.35 -13.20
N GLY A 63 17.66 -14.98 -11.92
CA GLY A 63 18.31 -13.81 -11.32
C GLY A 63 17.65 -12.48 -11.63
N ALA A 64 16.55 -12.46 -12.39
CA ALA A 64 15.77 -11.26 -12.67
C ALA A 64 14.56 -11.18 -11.73
N LYS A 65 14.29 -9.97 -11.21
CA LYS A 65 13.13 -9.68 -10.35
C LYS A 65 11.98 -9.13 -11.19
N TYR A 66 10.82 -9.76 -11.08
CA TYR A 66 9.58 -9.41 -11.74
C TYR A 66 8.57 -8.87 -10.73
N TYR A 67 7.68 -8.01 -11.22
CA TYR A 67 6.56 -7.44 -10.48
C TYR A 67 5.29 -7.87 -11.18
N SER A 68 4.36 -8.45 -10.41
CA SER A 68 3.04 -8.82 -10.93
C SER A 68 2.11 -7.62 -10.86
N SER A 69 1.13 -7.56 -11.78
CA SER A 69 0.08 -6.57 -11.71
C SER A 69 -0.77 -6.81 -10.44
N PRO A 70 -1.07 -5.76 -9.65
CA PRO A 70 -1.80 -5.87 -8.40
C PRO A 70 -3.28 -6.30 -8.55
N ASP A 71 -3.80 -6.37 -9.79
CA ASP A 71 -5.21 -6.64 -10.09
C ASP A 71 -5.54 -8.13 -10.27
N ALA A 72 -4.59 -9.02 -9.96
CA ALA A 72 -4.71 -10.44 -10.24
C ALA A 72 -5.01 -11.25 -8.97
N TYR A 73 -6.29 -11.61 -8.83
CA TYR A 73 -6.85 -12.73 -8.07
C TYR A 73 -7.37 -12.47 -6.64
N GLU A 74 -8.65 -12.80 -6.44
CA GLU A 74 -9.22 -13.10 -5.13
C GLU A 74 -8.80 -14.54 -4.78
N TRP A 75 -7.82 -14.71 -3.90
CA TRP A 75 -7.41 -16.05 -3.48
C TRP A 75 -8.39 -16.60 -2.45
N GLU A 76 -8.91 -17.80 -2.71
CA GLU A 76 -9.62 -18.53 -1.68
C GLU A 76 -8.67 -18.89 -0.52
N LEU A 77 -9.17 -18.78 0.71
CA LEU A 77 -8.42 -19.06 1.94
C LEU A 77 -7.75 -20.45 1.87
N GLY A 78 -6.43 -20.52 2.06
CA GLY A 78 -5.69 -21.78 2.06
C GLY A 78 -5.26 -22.28 0.67
N SER A 79 -5.25 -21.39 -0.33
CA SER A 79 -4.76 -21.72 -1.67
C SER A 79 -3.29 -22.17 -1.64
N THR A 80 -3.03 -23.27 -2.34
CA THR A 80 -1.70 -23.83 -2.59
C THR A 80 -1.35 -23.64 -4.06
N PHE A 81 -0.17 -23.08 -4.35
CA PHE A 81 0.28 -22.74 -5.69
C PHE A 81 1.76 -23.00 -5.88
N GLU A 82 2.19 -23.20 -7.13
CA GLU A 82 3.61 -23.28 -7.47
C GLU A 82 4.24 -21.90 -7.44
N PHE A 83 5.40 -21.76 -6.79
CA PHE A 83 6.14 -20.49 -6.71
C PHE A 83 7.61 -20.70 -7.11
N PRO A 84 8.26 -19.76 -7.84
CA PRO A 84 9.66 -19.89 -8.24
C PRO A 84 10.61 -20.08 -7.06
N LEU A 85 11.55 -21.03 -7.17
CA LEU A 85 12.49 -21.36 -6.10
C LEU A 85 13.49 -20.23 -5.75
N GLU A 86 13.66 -19.24 -6.63
CA GLU A 86 14.48 -18.06 -6.33
C GLU A 86 13.79 -17.09 -5.36
N GLY A 87 12.51 -17.30 -5.09
CA GLY A 87 11.77 -16.55 -4.08
C GLY A 87 11.15 -15.26 -4.59
N GLY A 88 10.53 -14.54 -3.67
CA GLY A 88 9.66 -13.42 -3.98
C GLY A 88 8.79 -13.03 -2.80
N THR A 89 7.83 -12.16 -3.05
CA THR A 89 6.93 -11.62 -2.04
C THR A 89 5.49 -11.77 -2.47
N LEU A 90 4.64 -12.11 -1.52
CA LEU A 90 3.19 -12.05 -1.62
C LEU A 90 2.71 -10.75 -0.99
N ARG A 91 1.56 -10.24 -1.44
CA ARG A 91 0.87 -9.09 -0.86
C ARG A 91 -0.59 -9.45 -0.61
N LEU A 92 -1.12 -9.06 0.55
CA LEU A 92 -2.56 -9.06 0.81
C LEU A 92 -2.97 -7.66 1.25
N SER A 93 -4.09 -7.18 0.72
CA SER A 93 -4.73 -5.93 1.10
C SER A 93 -6.18 -6.18 1.48
N ALA A 94 -6.66 -5.49 2.51
CA ALA A 94 -8.04 -5.57 2.96
C ALA A 94 -8.47 -4.27 3.63
N TYR A 95 -9.77 -4.09 3.78
CA TYR A 95 -10.41 -2.89 4.33
C TYR A 95 -11.09 -3.20 5.66
N ASP A 96 -11.04 -2.22 6.56
CA ASP A 96 -11.85 -2.20 7.78
C ASP A 96 -13.23 -1.58 7.53
N ALA A 97 -14.11 -1.70 8.52
CA ALA A 97 -15.49 -1.20 8.43
C ALA A 97 -15.59 0.33 8.27
N ASP A 98 -14.55 1.08 8.62
CA ASP A 98 -14.49 2.54 8.52
C ASP A 98 -13.91 3.02 7.17
N GLY A 99 -13.61 2.07 6.27
CA GLY A 99 -12.99 2.33 4.96
C GLY A 99 -11.48 2.60 5.04
N GLY A 100 -10.84 2.40 6.19
CA GLY A 100 -9.40 2.30 6.27
C GLY A 100 -8.91 1.00 5.63
N TRP A 101 -7.71 1.00 5.08
CA TRP A 101 -7.13 -0.22 4.48
C TRP A 101 -5.78 -0.56 5.09
N ALA A 102 -5.44 -1.84 5.01
CA ALA A 102 -4.13 -2.38 5.34
C ALA A 102 -3.62 -3.19 4.16
N SER A 103 -2.31 -3.12 3.90
CA SER A 103 -1.61 -3.96 2.93
C SER A 103 -0.41 -4.58 3.62
N ILE A 104 -0.26 -5.89 3.55
CA ILE A 104 0.83 -6.66 4.15
C ILE A 104 1.56 -7.43 3.05
N ASN A 105 2.86 -7.21 2.95
CA ASN A 105 3.77 -7.94 2.10
C ASN A 105 4.53 -8.98 2.93
N ALA A 106 4.49 -10.24 2.51
CA ALA A 106 5.22 -11.33 3.15
C ALA A 106 6.18 -11.99 2.16
N THR A 107 7.38 -12.34 2.62
CA THR A 107 8.29 -13.16 1.83
C THR A 107 7.71 -14.56 1.69
N ALA A 108 7.69 -15.10 0.47
CA ALA A 108 7.14 -16.43 0.22
C ALA A 108 8.00 -17.52 0.89
N GLN A 109 7.38 -18.37 1.70
CA GLN A 109 8.00 -19.56 2.26
C GLN A 109 7.88 -20.73 1.28
N LEU A 110 8.92 -20.90 0.46
CA LEU A 110 9.00 -21.90 -0.60
C LEU A 110 8.91 -23.34 -0.05
N GLY A 111 8.02 -24.16 -0.60
CA GLY A 111 7.81 -25.53 -0.13
C GLY A 111 7.11 -25.62 1.23
N GLY A 112 6.52 -24.52 1.70
CA GLY A 112 5.94 -24.41 3.02
C GLY A 112 4.73 -23.49 3.07
N VAL A 113 4.50 -22.91 4.26
CA VAL A 113 3.33 -22.07 4.53
C VAL A 113 3.79 -20.63 4.75
N THR A 114 3.30 -19.71 3.92
CA THR A 114 3.42 -18.28 4.16
C THR A 114 2.21 -17.81 4.95
N GLU A 115 2.42 -17.23 6.13
CA GLU A 115 1.34 -16.73 6.99
C GLU A 115 1.29 -15.19 6.97
N ILE A 116 0.08 -14.64 6.80
CA ILE A 116 -0.19 -13.20 6.85
C ILE A 116 -1.26 -12.92 7.90
N HIS A 117 -0.96 -12.06 8.88
CA HIS A 117 -1.88 -11.74 9.96
C HIS A 117 -2.25 -10.26 9.95
N PHE A 118 -3.49 -9.96 9.60
CA PHE A 118 -4.06 -8.65 9.85
C PHE A 118 -4.35 -8.47 11.35
N PRO A 119 -4.22 -7.26 11.89
CA PRO A 119 -4.43 -7.02 13.31
C PRO A 119 -5.92 -7.08 13.69
N GLU A 120 -6.20 -7.51 14.91
CA GLU A 120 -7.56 -7.62 15.47
C GLU A 120 -8.28 -6.27 15.60
N THR A 121 -7.51 -5.19 15.65
CA THR A 121 -8.01 -3.82 15.67
C THR A 121 -7.26 -3.01 14.63
N ALA A 122 -7.93 -2.07 13.99
CA ALA A 122 -7.27 -1.19 13.04
C ALA A 122 -6.58 -0.02 13.79
N PRO A 123 -5.23 0.04 13.78
CA PRO A 123 -4.46 0.88 14.70
C PRO A 123 -4.43 2.36 14.29
N LEU A 124 -4.67 2.64 13.01
CA LEU A 124 -4.64 4.00 12.46
C LEU A 124 -6.06 4.55 12.33
N ARG A 125 -6.33 5.65 13.04
CA ARG A 125 -7.60 6.35 13.05
C ARG A 125 -7.35 7.85 12.96
N ARG A 126 -8.12 8.51 12.10
CA ARG A 126 -8.14 9.96 11.98
C ARG A 126 -8.92 10.55 13.15
N ILE A 127 -8.39 11.61 13.75
CA ILE A 127 -9.00 12.30 14.89
C ILE A 127 -9.50 13.67 14.45
N SER A 128 -8.66 14.46 13.76
CA SER A 128 -9.00 15.80 13.29
C SER A 128 -8.33 16.09 11.93
N PRO A 129 -8.96 16.85 11.02
CA PRO A 129 -10.36 17.24 11.05
C PRO A 129 -11.31 16.04 10.98
N ALA A 130 -12.46 16.17 11.64
CA ALA A 130 -13.52 15.16 11.57
C ALA A 130 -14.04 15.04 10.13
N LYS A 131 -14.60 13.87 9.80
CA LYS A 131 -15.23 13.65 8.49
C LYS A 131 -16.34 14.69 8.28
N ASP A 132 -16.31 15.33 7.12
CA ASP A 132 -17.27 16.35 6.67
C ASP A 132 -17.30 17.60 7.57
N ALA A 133 -16.23 17.88 8.31
CA ALA A 133 -16.08 19.13 9.06
C ALA A 133 -16.04 20.34 8.12
N THR A 134 -16.70 21.43 8.48
CA THR A 134 -16.80 22.67 7.70
C THR A 134 -16.22 23.86 8.47
N GLY A 135 -15.93 24.95 7.76
CA GLY A 135 -15.48 26.20 8.39
C GLY A 135 -14.07 26.14 8.98
N LEU A 136 -13.19 25.28 8.46
CA LEU A 136 -11.80 25.16 8.92
C LEU A 136 -10.91 26.27 8.34
N SER A 137 -9.84 26.64 9.03
CA SER A 137 -8.86 27.57 8.43
C SER A 137 -8.17 26.94 7.22
N THR A 138 -7.42 27.75 6.46
CA THR A 138 -6.51 27.28 5.40
C THR A 138 -5.26 26.58 5.95
N THR A 139 -5.08 26.60 7.27
CA THR A 139 -3.96 26.00 8.02
C THR A 139 -4.45 25.01 9.09
N PRO A 140 -5.32 24.03 8.74
CA PRO A 140 -5.90 23.15 9.74
C PRO A 140 -4.83 22.26 10.37
N THR A 141 -5.12 21.80 11.59
CA THR A 141 -4.31 20.79 12.26
C THR A 141 -4.90 19.40 12.03
N PHE A 142 -4.12 18.55 11.39
CA PHE A 142 -4.40 17.13 11.20
C PHE A 142 -3.88 16.33 12.39
N SER A 143 -4.66 15.39 12.90
CA SER A 143 -4.23 14.49 13.97
C SER A 143 -4.80 13.09 13.81
N TRP A 144 -4.02 12.09 14.24
CA TRP A 144 -4.33 10.67 14.11
C TRP A 144 -3.81 9.88 15.31
N THR A 145 -4.26 8.64 15.45
CA THR A 145 -3.76 7.72 16.47
C THR A 145 -2.34 7.27 16.17
N ALA A 146 -1.50 7.17 17.21
CA ALA A 146 -0.18 6.56 17.08
C ALA A 146 -0.30 5.09 16.70
N VAL A 147 0.42 4.67 15.66
CA VAL A 147 0.51 3.26 15.24
C VAL A 147 1.74 2.62 15.88
N PRO A 148 1.60 1.59 16.72
CA PRO A 148 2.74 0.87 17.28
C PRO A 148 3.65 0.32 16.18
N GLY A 149 4.96 0.55 16.33
CA GLY A 149 5.97 0.08 15.38
C GLY A 149 6.10 0.92 14.11
N ALA A 150 5.28 1.97 13.92
CA ALA A 150 5.44 2.87 12.78
C ALA A 150 6.88 3.40 12.68
N LYS A 151 7.39 3.43 11.46
CA LYS A 151 8.69 4.00 11.07
C LYS A 151 8.52 5.36 10.41
N ALA A 152 7.39 5.60 9.78
CA ALA A 152 7.02 6.90 9.25
C ALA A 152 5.51 6.99 8.98
N TYR A 153 5.02 8.21 8.79
CA TYR A 153 3.68 8.47 8.29
C TYR A 153 3.72 9.24 6.97
N TRP A 154 2.73 9.00 6.11
CA TRP A 154 2.52 9.75 4.88
C TRP A 154 1.15 10.43 4.91
N LEU A 155 1.15 11.74 5.00
CA LEU A 155 -0.06 12.57 4.99
C LEU A 155 -0.25 13.17 3.59
N ASN A 156 -1.36 12.85 2.94
CA ASN A 156 -1.81 13.59 1.76
C ASN A 156 -2.96 14.51 2.14
N VAL A 157 -2.97 15.72 1.61
CA VAL A 157 -4.09 16.68 1.69
C VAL A 157 -4.33 17.17 0.29
N GLY A 158 -5.51 16.92 -0.27
CA GLY A 158 -5.77 17.21 -1.68
C GLY A 158 -7.21 17.62 -1.92
N ARG A 159 -7.46 18.10 -3.14
CA ARG A 159 -8.80 18.40 -3.64
C ARG A 159 -9.08 17.51 -4.83
N ASP A 160 -10.30 17.01 -4.96
CA ASP A 160 -10.70 16.24 -6.14
C ASP A 160 -10.50 17.06 -7.41
N GLY A 161 -9.73 16.52 -8.36
CA GLY A 161 -9.35 17.22 -9.59
C GLY A 161 -8.40 18.40 -9.42
N GLY A 162 -7.86 18.62 -8.22
CA GLY A 162 -6.88 19.65 -7.91
C GLY A 162 -5.53 19.10 -7.45
N SER A 163 -4.68 19.97 -6.92
CA SER A 163 -3.38 19.60 -6.38
C SER A 163 -3.50 18.79 -5.08
N THR A 164 -2.56 17.87 -4.88
CA THR A 164 -2.37 17.13 -3.63
C THR A 164 -1.04 17.51 -3.01
N PHE A 165 -1.08 17.89 -1.74
CA PHE A 165 0.09 18.11 -0.89
C PHE A 165 0.42 16.82 -0.16
N SER A 166 1.68 16.41 -0.19
CA SER A 166 2.14 15.16 0.43
C SER A 166 3.29 15.42 1.40
N PHE A 167 3.19 14.85 2.59
CA PHE A 167 4.14 15.04 3.68
C PHE A 167 4.56 13.70 4.25
N GLY A 168 5.86 13.40 4.20
CA GLY A 168 6.47 12.34 5.00
C GLY A 168 6.79 12.85 6.39
N LEU A 169 6.38 12.11 7.41
CA LEU A 169 6.48 12.52 8.81
C LEU A 169 7.19 11.43 9.63
N PRO A 170 8.00 11.81 10.64
CA PRO A 170 8.69 10.85 11.47
C PRO A 170 7.72 10.06 12.36
N PRO A 171 8.13 8.91 12.90
CA PRO A 171 7.23 7.99 13.58
C PRO A 171 6.69 8.51 14.92
N SER A 172 7.31 9.54 15.50
CA SER A 172 6.84 10.22 16.70
C SER A 172 5.74 11.26 16.43
N THR A 173 5.47 11.59 15.17
CA THR A 173 4.48 12.60 14.80
C THR A 173 3.09 12.00 14.70
N THR A 174 2.15 12.53 15.50
CA THR A 174 0.72 12.18 15.47
C THR A 174 -0.17 13.38 15.21
N SER A 175 0.44 14.54 14.93
CA SER A 175 -0.23 15.80 14.62
C SER A 175 0.62 16.62 13.66
N PHE A 176 -0.01 17.26 12.68
CA PHE A 176 0.64 18.12 11.70
C PHE A 176 -0.25 19.32 11.41
N GLN A 177 0.27 20.53 11.61
CA GLN A 177 -0.40 21.75 11.19
C GLN A 177 -0.01 22.08 9.76
N MET A 178 -1.00 22.29 8.91
CA MET A 178 -0.75 22.70 7.53
C MET A 178 -0.03 24.06 7.52
N PRO A 179 1.14 24.16 6.88
CA PRO A 179 1.89 25.40 6.81
C PRO A 179 1.13 26.47 5.99
N ALA A 180 1.24 27.73 6.43
CA ALA A 180 0.93 28.87 5.58
C ALA A 180 2.18 29.18 4.75
N TYR A 181 2.15 28.91 3.44
CA TYR A 181 3.16 29.42 2.54
C TYR A 181 2.71 30.78 2.03
N GLU A 182 3.25 31.82 2.66
CA GLU A 182 3.22 33.20 2.15
C GLU A 182 4.63 33.50 1.61
N PRO A 183 4.82 34.17 0.46
CA PRO A 183 3.85 34.88 -0.39
C PRO A 183 3.43 34.11 -1.67
N ILE A 184 3.80 32.84 -1.78
CA ILE A 184 3.43 31.98 -2.91
C ILE A 184 2.21 31.22 -2.41
N GLU A 185 1.00 31.55 -2.85
CA GLU A 185 -0.28 30.92 -2.47
C GLU A 185 -0.31 29.39 -2.74
N VAL A 186 0.53 28.65 -2.04
CA VAL A 186 0.71 27.22 -2.11
C VAL A 186 0.16 26.71 -0.79
N GLY A 187 -1.08 26.27 -0.79
CA GLY A 187 -1.75 25.89 0.44
C GLY A 187 -3.21 25.59 0.19
N LEU A 188 -3.97 25.45 1.26
CA LEU A 188 -5.41 25.26 1.12
C LEU A 188 -6.05 26.63 0.82
N GLY A 189 -6.88 26.67 -0.22
CA GLY A 189 -7.71 27.83 -0.53
C GLY A 189 -8.96 27.86 0.37
N LYS A 190 -9.53 29.05 0.52
CA LYS A 190 -10.84 29.29 1.17
C LYS A 190 -12.00 28.75 0.33
N ASP A 191 -13.13 28.44 0.95
CA ASP A 191 -14.35 27.96 0.28
C ASP A 191 -14.16 26.71 -0.60
N HIS A 192 -13.32 25.78 -0.15
CA HIS A 192 -13.01 24.57 -0.88
C HIS A 192 -13.17 23.31 -0.03
N LYS A 193 -13.67 22.25 -0.68
CA LYS A 193 -13.67 20.89 -0.12
C LYS A 193 -12.36 20.20 -0.42
N TYR A 194 -11.78 19.61 0.62
CA TYR A 194 -10.54 18.85 0.60
C TYR A 194 -10.77 17.44 1.14
N TYR A 195 -9.93 16.52 0.72
CA TYR A 195 -9.70 15.25 1.39
C TYR A 195 -8.34 15.27 2.07
N TRP A 196 -8.19 14.39 3.06
CA TRP A 196 -6.88 14.05 3.59
C TRP A 196 -6.78 12.56 3.84
N THR A 197 -5.62 11.99 3.53
CA THR A 197 -5.32 10.59 3.82
C THR A 197 -4.10 10.53 4.71
N ILE A 198 -4.13 9.67 5.73
CA ILE A 198 -2.95 9.35 6.52
C ILE A 198 -2.60 7.89 6.32
N GLN A 199 -1.33 7.62 6.08
CA GLN A 199 -0.79 6.26 6.00
C GLN A 199 0.30 6.06 7.05
N ALA A 200 0.37 4.88 7.64
CA ALA A 200 1.44 4.48 8.55
C ALA A 200 2.24 3.35 7.92
N TYR A 201 3.56 3.50 7.91
CA TYR A 201 4.53 2.53 7.38
C TYR A 201 5.19 1.88 8.60
N VAL A 202 5.01 0.58 8.78
CA VAL A 202 5.48 -0.14 10.00
C VAL A 202 6.80 -0.88 9.78
N ASP A 203 7.15 -1.08 8.52
CA ASP A 203 8.44 -1.58 8.07
C ASP A 203 9.34 -0.43 7.56
N SER A 204 10.53 -0.78 7.05
CA SER A 204 11.53 0.17 6.56
C SER A 204 11.33 0.64 5.11
N SER A 205 10.19 0.36 4.49
CA SER A 205 9.91 0.75 3.09
C SER A 205 9.77 2.24 2.91
N MET A 206 9.52 2.95 4.01
CA MET A 206 9.68 4.37 4.10
C MET A 206 10.48 4.68 5.35
N ASP A 207 11.66 5.27 5.15
CA ASP A 207 12.46 5.85 6.21
C ASP A 207 12.51 7.36 6.01
N VAL A 208 12.12 8.10 7.04
CA VAL A 208 12.21 9.56 7.09
C VAL A 208 13.40 9.87 7.98
N ASP A 209 14.58 9.96 7.36
CA ASP A 209 15.86 10.06 8.05
C ASP A 209 15.90 11.29 8.97
N GLY A 210 16.10 11.07 10.26
CA GLY A 210 15.87 12.01 11.36
C GLY A 210 16.86 13.19 11.48
N THR A 211 17.49 13.64 10.39
CA THR A 211 18.35 14.85 10.42
C THR A 211 17.52 16.12 10.20
N THR A 212 16.63 16.41 11.15
CA THR A 212 15.71 17.55 11.16
C THR A 212 16.42 18.91 11.15
N ASP A 213 16.14 19.75 10.16
CA ASP A 213 16.18 21.21 10.26
C ASP A 213 14.79 21.81 10.65
N GLY A 214 13.80 20.95 10.94
CA GLY A 214 12.50 21.38 11.47
C GLY A 214 11.55 22.00 10.44
N THR A 215 11.87 21.95 9.14
CA THR A 215 11.12 22.62 8.07
C THR A 215 10.18 21.71 7.28
N GLY A 216 10.24 20.38 7.49
CA GLY A 216 9.30 19.42 6.89
C GLY A 216 9.41 19.25 5.37
N LEU A 217 10.45 19.78 4.72
CA LEU A 217 10.64 19.71 3.27
C LEU A 217 11.90 18.90 2.95
N ARG A 218 11.78 17.60 2.66
CA ARG A 218 12.86 16.78 2.06
C ARG A 218 12.36 15.75 1.06
N TYR A 219 13.29 15.31 0.22
CA TYR A 219 13.13 14.22 -0.73
C TYR A 219 12.89 12.90 0.00
N TRP A 220 11.86 12.17 -0.43
CA TRP A 220 11.47 10.88 0.13
C TRP A 220 12.06 9.76 -0.71
N ARG A 221 12.63 8.74 -0.06
CA ARG A 221 12.98 7.50 -0.74
C ARG A 221 11.98 6.43 -0.35
N LEU A 222 11.12 6.07 -1.29
CA LEU A 222 10.28 4.88 -1.18
C LEU A 222 11.15 3.67 -1.56
N VAL A 223 11.41 2.78 -0.62
CA VAL A 223 12.19 1.55 -0.83
C VAL A 223 11.26 0.36 -0.64
N TYR A 224 10.61 -0.13 -1.70
CA TYR A 224 9.79 -1.33 -1.57
C TYR A 224 10.67 -2.56 -1.28
N GLY A 225 10.77 -2.96 -0.02
CA GLY A 225 11.44 -4.17 0.46
C GLY A 225 10.44 -5.27 0.83
N GLY A 226 10.92 -6.52 0.97
CA GLY A 226 10.09 -7.60 1.52
C GLY A 226 9.76 -7.36 2.99
N GLY A 227 8.54 -7.68 3.42
CA GLY A 227 8.07 -7.46 4.80
C GLY A 227 7.29 -6.16 5.03
N THR A 228 6.78 -5.56 3.96
CA THR A 228 6.18 -4.22 4.01
C THR A 228 4.71 -4.21 4.43
N VAL A 229 4.35 -3.48 5.50
CA VAL A 229 2.98 -3.24 5.96
C VAL A 229 2.64 -1.75 5.93
N HIS A 230 1.61 -1.42 5.16
CA HIS A 230 1.03 -0.07 5.11
C HIS A 230 -0.41 -0.06 5.61
N TYR A 231 -0.74 0.92 6.44
CA TYR A 231 -2.11 1.24 6.82
C TYR A 231 -2.52 2.56 6.19
N SER A 232 -3.80 2.76 5.88
CA SER A 232 -4.32 4.01 5.32
C SER A 232 -5.71 4.36 5.82
N SER A 233 -6.02 5.65 5.84
CA SER A 233 -7.30 6.18 6.29
C SER A 233 -7.63 7.48 5.53
N THR A 234 -8.78 7.57 4.86
CA THR A 234 -9.23 8.76 4.07
C THR A 234 -10.39 9.55 4.67
N GLY A 235 -10.21 10.85 4.93
CA GLY A 235 -11.21 11.79 5.45
C GLY A 235 -11.47 12.98 4.50
N TRP A 236 -12.57 13.71 4.75
CA TRP A 236 -13.02 14.85 3.93
C TRP A 236 -13.33 16.04 4.84
N PHE A 237 -13.04 17.27 4.41
CA PHE A 237 -13.32 18.51 5.15
C PHE A 237 -13.48 19.73 4.21
N GLU A 238 -14.04 20.83 4.71
CA GLU A 238 -14.24 22.08 3.97
C GLU A 238 -13.63 23.28 4.73
N THR A 239 -12.90 24.13 3.99
CA THR A 239 -12.33 25.37 4.53
C THR A 239 -13.39 26.47 4.65
N ALA A 240 -13.18 27.40 5.59
CA ALA A 240 -13.99 28.59 5.80
C ALA A 240 -13.83 29.60 4.65
N PRO A 241 -14.76 30.57 4.54
CA PRO A 241 -14.64 31.72 3.66
C PRO A 241 -13.40 32.60 3.90
#